data_AF-A0A954EQN6-F1
#
_entry.id   AF-A0A954EQN6-F1
#
_cell.length_a   1.000
_cell.length_b   1.000
_cell.length_c   1.000
_cell.angle_alpha   90.00
_cell.angle_beta   90.00
_cell.angle_gamma   90.00
#
_symmetry.space_group_name_H-M   'P 1'
#
loop_
_entity.id
_entity.type
_entity.pdbx_description
1 polymer ?
#
loop_
_entity_poly.entity_id
_entity_poly.type
_entity_poly.pdbx_seq_one_letter_code
_entity_poly.pdbx_strand_id
1 'polypeptide(L)'
;MRNEQVEARWIIAGHYGDVLRTASATLPPELARLLKDIEDGRINCIVIRSVEQITQSIDSRWLLINQLEAKGVSIICEEYPQ
;
A
#
# COMPACT_ATOMS: atom_id res chain seq x y z
N MET A 1 -36.65 -7.20 -14.15
CA MET A 1 -35.85 -6.93 -12.93
C MET A 1 -34.50 -6.42 -13.40
N ARG A 2 -34.08 -5.26 -12.89
CA ARG A 2 -32.91 -4.50 -13.37
C ARG A 2 -31.65 -5.11 -12.74
N ASN A 3 -30.70 -5.56 -13.56
CA ASN A 3 -29.38 -5.98 -13.07
C ASN A 3 -28.69 -4.73 -12.51
N GLU A 4 -28.57 -4.62 -11.19
CA GLU A 4 -27.66 -3.67 -10.56
C GLU A 4 -26.23 -4.20 -10.77
N GLN A 5 -25.56 -3.71 -11.81
CA GLN A 5 -24.11 -3.81 -11.89
C GLN A 5 -23.56 -2.95 -10.75
N VAL A 6 -22.98 -3.58 -9.75
CA VAL A 6 -22.20 -2.87 -8.72
C VAL A 6 -21.00 -2.25 -9.43
N GLU A 7 -21.06 -0.95 -9.72
CA GLU A 7 -19.88 -0.22 -10.16
C GLU A 7 -18.81 -0.37 -9.08
N ALA A 8 -17.68 -0.96 -9.45
CA ALA A 8 -16.55 -1.06 -8.55
C ALA A 8 -16.11 0.36 -8.18
N ARG A 9 -16.33 0.76 -6.91
CA ARG A 9 -15.94 2.09 -6.39
C ARG A 9 -14.42 2.32 -6.41
N TRP A 10 -13.64 1.27 -6.66
CA TRP A 10 -12.19 1.24 -6.58
C TRP A 10 -11.63 0.87 -7.94
N ILE A 11 -10.62 1.62 -8.38
CA ILE A 11 -9.88 1.34 -9.60
C ILE A 11 -8.49 0.88 -9.19
N ILE A 12 -8.07 -0.27 -9.70
CA ILE A 12 -6.71 -0.77 -9.45
C ILE A 12 -5.75 0.11 -10.26
N ALA A 13 -5.01 0.98 -9.56
CA ALA A 13 -4.02 1.87 -10.18
C ALA A 13 -2.71 1.13 -10.55
N GLY A 14 -2.40 0.03 -9.87
CA GLY A 14 -1.23 -0.79 -10.16
C GLY A 14 -1.03 -1.92 -9.14
N HIS A 15 -0.20 -2.88 -9.52
CA HIS A 15 0.32 -3.91 -8.62
C HIS A 15 1.78 -3.59 -8.32
N TYR A 16 2.17 -3.65 -7.05
CA TYR A 16 3.53 -3.34 -6.59
C TYR A 16 4.10 -4.59 -5.90
N GLY A 17 5.01 -5.28 -6.57
CA GLY A 17 5.53 -6.58 -6.12
C GLY A 17 6.73 -6.46 -5.19
N ASP A 18 6.87 -7.40 -4.23
CA ASP A 18 8.07 -7.65 -3.41
C ASP A 18 8.75 -6.39 -2.84
N VAL A 19 7.93 -5.48 -2.28
CA VAL A 19 8.36 -4.23 -1.64
C VAL A 19 9.29 -4.45 -0.43
N LEU A 20 9.40 -5.69 0.07
CA LEU A 20 10.05 -6.01 1.33
C LEU A 20 11.38 -6.74 1.28
N ARG A 21 11.68 -7.41 0.17
CA ARG A 21 12.83 -8.30 0.15
C ARG A 21 14.07 -7.51 -0.23
N THR A 22 14.58 -6.64 0.64
CA THR A 22 16.03 -6.35 0.62
C THR A 22 16.52 -5.68 1.89
N ALA A 23 17.50 -6.31 2.53
CA ALA A 23 18.44 -5.70 3.47
C ALA A 23 19.51 -4.86 2.71
N SER A 24 19.10 -4.13 1.67
CA SER A 24 19.98 -3.31 0.85
C SER A 24 19.91 -1.85 1.29
N ALA A 25 21.02 -1.12 1.17
CA ALA A 25 21.08 0.32 1.41
C ALA A 25 20.20 1.14 0.42
N THR A 26 19.68 0.49 -0.63
CA THR A 26 18.86 1.10 -1.67
C THR A 26 17.40 0.64 -1.58
N LEU A 27 16.46 1.58 -1.70
CA LEU A 27 15.02 1.29 -1.75
C LEU A 27 14.70 0.35 -2.93
N PRO A 28 13.85 -0.68 -2.73
CA PRO A 28 13.38 -1.53 -3.83
C PRO A 28 12.75 -0.70 -4.96
N PRO A 29 12.98 -1.04 -6.24
CA PRO A 29 12.40 -0.30 -7.37
C PRO A 29 10.88 -0.15 -7.30
N GLU A 30 10.18 -1.20 -6.85
CA GLU A 30 8.72 -1.20 -6.71
C GLU A 30 8.24 -0.31 -5.55
N LEU A 31 9.00 -0.22 -4.45
CA LEU A 31 8.72 0.72 -3.36
C LEU A 31 8.90 2.17 -3.84
N ALA A 32 10.00 2.44 -4.56
CA ALA A 32 10.25 3.77 -5.12
C ALA A 32 9.15 4.19 -6.12
N ARG A 33 8.67 3.25 -6.95
CA ARG A 33 7.57 3.47 -7.89
C ARG A 33 6.26 3.76 -7.14
N LEU A 34 5.94 3.00 -6.10
CA LEU A 34 4.77 3.22 -5.25
C LEU A 34 4.79 4.62 -4.61
N LEU A 35 5.91 5.00 -4.00
CA LEU A 35 6.06 6.30 -3.35
C LEU A 35 5.90 7.45 -4.35
N LYS A 36 6.43 7.30 -5.57
CA LYS A 36 6.24 8.27 -6.64
C LYS A 36 4.78 8.36 -7.09
N ASP A 37 4.09 7.24 -7.30
CA ASP A 37 2.68 7.26 -7.72
C ASP A 37 1.76 7.85 -6.62
N ILE A 38 2.13 7.71 -5.34
CA ILE A 38 1.49 8.41 -4.22
C ILE A 38 1.75 9.92 -4.29
N GLU A 39 3.00 10.34 -4.51
CA GLU A 39 3.37 11.75 -4.65
C GLU A 39 2.70 12.43 -5.85
N ASP A 40 2.55 11.70 -6.95
CA ASP A 40 1.83 12.15 -8.14
C ASP A 40 0.29 12.17 -7.94
N GLY A 41 -0.21 11.77 -6.76
CA GLY A 41 -1.64 11.75 -6.42
C GLY A 41 -2.45 10.66 -7.14
N ARG A 42 -1.78 9.66 -7.72
CA ARG A 42 -2.43 8.55 -8.44
C ARG A 42 -2.98 7.48 -7.50
N ILE A 43 -2.43 7.41 -6.29
CA ILE A 43 -2.77 6.41 -5.28
C ILE A 43 -3.17 7.13 -4.01
N ASN A 44 -4.39 6.86 -3.54
CA ASN A 44 -4.90 7.28 -2.24
C ASN A 44 -5.19 6.09 -1.31
N CYS A 45 -5.00 4.86 -1.79
CA CYS A 45 -5.13 3.68 -0.97
C CYS A 45 -4.21 2.54 -1.41
N ILE A 46 -3.62 1.86 -0.43
CA ILE A 46 -2.79 0.67 -0.61
C ILE A 46 -3.52 -0.52 0.01
N VAL A 47 -3.64 -1.60 -0.74
CA VAL A 47 -4.14 -2.88 -0.24
C VAL A 47 -2.96 -3.83 -0.08
N ILE A 48 -2.79 -4.37 1.12
CA ILE A 48 -1.78 -5.37 1.46
C ILE A 48 -2.45 -6.62 2.01
N ARG A 49 -1.81 -7.78 1.83
CA ARG A 49 -2.34 -9.03 2.38
C ARG A 49 -2.14 -9.10 3.90
N SER A 50 -0.95 -8.72 4.38
CA SER A 50 -0.59 -8.74 5.80
C SER A 50 0.28 -7.53 6.14
N VAL A 51 0.19 -7.01 7.36
CA VAL A 51 1.05 -5.92 7.85
C VAL A 51 2.54 -6.27 7.87
N GLU A 52 2.87 -7.57 7.96
CA GLU A 52 4.24 -8.05 7.84
C GLU A 52 4.78 -7.83 6.43
N GLN A 53 3.91 -7.60 5.44
CA GLN A 53 4.27 -7.27 4.07
C GLN A 53 4.80 -5.83 3.90
N ILE A 54 4.83 -5.04 4.98
CA ILE A 54 5.32 -3.66 4.97
C ILE A 54 6.66 -3.53 5.69
N THR A 55 6.82 -4.23 6.81
CA THR A 55 8.10 -4.36 7.53
C THR A 55 7.94 -5.36 8.68
N GLN A 56 9.05 -5.97 9.09
CA GLN A 56 9.11 -6.83 10.29
C GLN A 56 9.36 -6.04 11.59
N SER A 57 9.69 -4.74 11.50
CA SER A 57 9.94 -3.88 12.66
C SER A 57 8.70 -3.04 13.01
N ILE A 58 8.26 -3.10 14.26
CA ILE A 58 7.12 -2.31 14.76
C ILE A 58 7.36 -0.80 14.60
N ASP A 59 8.58 -0.33 14.89
CA ASP A 59 8.93 1.10 14.78
C ASP A 59 8.92 1.57 13.33
N SER A 60 9.49 0.76 12.44
CA SER A 60 9.47 1.04 11.00
C SER A 60 8.04 1.05 10.46
N ARG A 61 7.17 0.19 11.02
CA ARG A 61 5.77 0.09 10.62
C ARG A 61 5.01 1.35 11.01
N TRP A 62 5.12 1.78 12.26
CA TRP A 62 4.50 3.01 12.74
C TRP A 62 4.96 4.23 11.96
N LEU A 63 6.27 4.33 11.68
CA LEU A 63 6.81 5.43 10.90
C LEU A 63 6.22 5.48 9.49
N LEU A 64 6.15 4.33 8.79
CA LEU A 64 5.61 4.30 7.43
C LEU A 64 4.11 4.61 7.40
N ILE A 65 3.32 4.05 8.33
CA ILE A 65 1.88 4.33 8.43
C ILE A 65 1.65 5.83 8.60
N ASN A 66 2.35 6.46 9.54
CA ASN A 66 2.22 7.90 9.77
C ASN A 66 2.62 8.74 8.54
N GLN A 67 3.66 8.32 7.81
CA GLN A 67 4.08 8.99 6.58
C GLN A 67 3.03 8.89 5.46
N LEU A 68 2.39 7.72 5.34
CA LEU A 68 1.35 7.48 4.34
C LEU A 68 0.05 8.21 4.70
N GLU A 69 -0.36 8.19 5.96
CA GLU A 69 -1.52 8.93 6.46
C GLU A 69 -1.34 10.44 6.29
N ALA A 70 -0.14 10.98 6.58
CA ALA A 70 0.17 12.39 6.34
C ALA A 70 0.08 12.80 4.86
N LYS A 71 0.23 11.83 3.94
CA LYS A 71 0.03 12.03 2.49
C LYS A 71 -1.42 11.76 2.04
N GLY A 72 -2.34 11.48 2.96
CA GLY A 72 -3.73 11.17 2.66
C GLY A 72 -3.95 9.78 2.05
N VAL A 73 -3.01 8.85 2.27
CA VAL A 73 -3.08 7.47 1.76
C VAL A 73 -3.57 6.53 2.86
N SER A 74 -4.68 5.84 2.60
CA SER A 74 -5.21 4.80 3.48
C SER A 74 -4.53 3.45 3.23
N ILE A 75 -4.33 2.65 4.28
CA ILE A 75 -3.84 1.27 4.16
C ILE A 75 -4.95 0.31 4.55
N ILE A 76 -5.28 -0.63 3.67
CA ILE A 76 -6.20 -1.73 3.94
C ILE A 76 -5.39 -3.03 4.01
N CYS A 77 -5.55 -3.75 5.12
CA CYS A 77 -4.97 -5.07 5.31
C CYS A 77 -6.06 -6.13 5.16
N GLU A 78 -5.86 -7.09 4.25
CA GLU A 78 -6.82 -8.18 4.04
C GLU A 78 -6.85 -9.15 5.22
N GLU A 79 -5.69 -9.51 5.77
CA GLU A 79 -5.59 -10.35 6.96
C GLU A 79 -5.71 -9.45 8.20
N TYR A 80 -6.84 -9.56 8.91
CA TYR A 80 -6.95 -9.04 10.27
C TYR A 80 -6.07 -9.91 11.17
N PRO A 81 -5.12 -9.35 11.95
CA PRO A 81 -4.40 -10.16 12.94
C PRO A 81 -5.43 -10.76 13.90
N GLN A 82 -5.44 -12.09 14.00
CA GLN A 82 -6.22 -12.80 15.01
C GLN A 82 -5.68 -12.54 16.41
#